data_AF-A0A0Q6EBU9-F1
#
_entry.id   AF-A0A0Q6EBU9-F1
#
_cell.length_a   1.000
_cell.length_b   1.000
_cell.length_c   1.000
_cell.angle_alpha   90.00
_cell.angle_beta   90.00
_cell.angle_gamma   90.00
#
_symmetry.space_group_name_H-M   'P 1'
#
loop_
_entity.id
_entity.type
_entity.pdbx_description
1 polymer ?
#
loop_
_entity_poly.entity_id
_entity_poly.type
_entity_poly.pdbx_seq_one_letter_code
_entity_poly.pdbx_strand_id
1 'polypeptide(L)'
;MAGGGPGLNRSGGCLCGAVRLDAVLGSAEAGVCHCSMCRKWSGGVFMTVECDSVAFADEASLGIYRSSDYGERLFCRVCGSSLVWRMQDGSAHALALQALDDQSGIALTSEIFIDEKPSFYAFANETRKMTGAEFIAAVTGEGA
;
A
#
# COMPACT_ATOMS: atom_id res chain seq x y z
N MET A 1 7.97 21.41 0.01
CA MET A 1 9.45 21.41 0.11
C MET A 1 9.84 20.70 1.40
N ALA A 2 9.96 19.38 1.35
CA ALA A 2 10.62 18.52 2.34
C ALA A 2 11.26 17.43 1.46
N GLY A 3 12.56 17.36 1.31
CA GLY A 3 13.53 17.07 2.37
C GLY A 3 13.97 15.62 2.22
N GLY A 4 14.45 15.24 1.02
CA GLY A 4 14.84 13.88 0.68
C GLY A 4 16.07 13.45 1.47
N GLY A 5 15.85 12.63 2.50
CA GLY A 5 16.89 11.90 3.21
C GLY A 5 17.52 10.80 2.33
N PRO A 6 18.67 10.24 2.75
CA PRO A 6 19.44 9.31 1.94
C PRO A 6 18.67 8.00 1.68
N GLY A 7 18.35 7.75 0.40
CA GLY A 7 18.11 6.42 -0.17
C GLY A 7 16.86 5.67 0.29
N LEU A 8 15.66 6.26 0.14
CA LEU A 8 14.38 5.53 0.20
C LEU A 8 14.12 4.66 -1.05
N ASN A 9 15.16 4.32 -1.80
CA ASN A 9 15.03 3.39 -2.93
C ASN A 9 14.88 1.97 -2.39
N ARG A 10 13.91 1.22 -2.93
CA ARG A 10 13.67 -0.18 -2.61
C ARG A 10 13.38 -0.98 -3.87
N SER A 11 13.90 -2.18 -3.95
CA SER A 11 13.51 -3.15 -4.95
C SER A 11 12.45 -4.10 -4.39
N GLY A 12 11.68 -4.70 -5.29
CA GLY A 12 10.66 -5.65 -4.92
C GLY A 12 10.10 -6.43 -6.09
N GLY A 13 9.12 -7.27 -5.81
CA GLY A 13 8.42 -8.02 -6.83
C GLY A 13 7.39 -8.98 -6.26
N CYS A 14 6.79 -9.72 -7.17
CA CYS A 14 5.85 -10.78 -6.82
C CYS A 14 6.56 -12.07 -6.37
N LEU A 15 5.80 -12.98 -5.76
CA LEU A 15 6.28 -14.27 -5.26
C LEU A 15 7.00 -15.11 -6.34
N CYS A 16 6.48 -15.16 -7.57
CA CYS A 16 7.07 -15.96 -8.64
C CYS A 16 8.20 -15.27 -9.41
N GLY A 17 8.53 -14.01 -9.09
CA GLY A 17 9.55 -13.23 -9.79
C GLY A 17 9.15 -12.68 -11.16
N ALA A 18 8.00 -13.06 -11.73
CA ALA A 18 7.53 -12.59 -13.04
C ALA A 18 7.22 -11.09 -13.12
N VAL A 19 7.07 -10.42 -11.98
CA VAL A 19 6.96 -8.97 -11.85
C VAL A 19 8.04 -8.49 -10.89
N ARG A 20 8.86 -7.54 -11.34
CA ARG A 20 9.91 -6.87 -10.58
C ARG A 20 9.71 -5.37 -10.66
N LEU A 21 9.99 -4.67 -9.57
CA LEU A 21 9.81 -3.24 -9.43
C LEU A 21 10.96 -2.59 -8.66
N ASP A 22 11.15 -1.30 -8.94
CA ASP A 22 11.93 -0.37 -8.14
C ASP A 22 11.00 0.75 -7.66
N ALA A 23 11.14 1.14 -6.40
CA ALA A 23 10.30 2.15 -5.77
C ALA A 23 11.13 3.18 -5.02
N VAL A 24 10.67 4.42 -5.05
CA VAL A 24 11.15 5.51 -4.18
C VAL A 24 10.10 5.71 -3.12
N LEU A 25 10.39 5.31 -1.87
CA LEU A 25 9.45 5.51 -0.77
C LEU A 25 9.35 7.00 -0.45
N GLY A 26 8.15 7.48 -0.13
CA GLY A 26 7.93 8.85 0.36
C GLY A 26 8.24 8.98 1.85
N SER A 27 8.20 7.87 2.59
CA SER A 27 8.56 7.79 4.01
C SER A 27 8.99 6.37 4.39
N ALA A 28 9.62 6.22 5.56
CA ALA A 28 9.89 4.91 6.18
C ALA A 28 8.75 4.48 7.13
N GLU A 29 7.52 4.92 6.85
CA GLU A 29 6.34 4.66 7.65
C GLU A 29 5.37 3.75 6.91
N ALA A 30 4.99 2.65 7.58
CA ALA A 30 3.98 1.74 7.11
C ALA A 30 2.61 2.10 7.69
N GLY A 31 1.59 1.96 6.85
CA GLY A 31 0.19 1.99 7.23
C GLY A 31 -0.50 0.66 6.95
N VAL A 32 -1.63 0.45 7.61
CA VAL A 32 -2.48 -0.72 7.38
C VAL A 32 -3.90 -0.29 7.06
N CYS A 33 -4.46 -0.82 5.99
CA CYS A 33 -5.88 -0.67 5.68
C CYS A 33 -6.65 -1.95 6.06
N HIS A 34 -7.74 -1.77 6.81
CA HIS A 34 -8.60 -2.85 7.25
C HIS A 34 -9.87 -3.02 6.41
N CYS A 35 -10.14 -2.18 5.41
CA CYS A 35 -11.41 -2.25 4.68
C CYS A 35 -11.62 -3.60 3.97
N SER A 36 -12.88 -3.97 3.72
CA SER A 36 -13.23 -5.27 3.14
C SER A 36 -12.56 -5.57 1.79
N MET A 37 -12.34 -4.55 0.94
CA MET A 37 -11.65 -4.72 -0.34
C MET A 37 -10.18 -5.07 -0.16
N CYS A 38 -9.49 -4.35 0.72
CA CYS A 38 -8.10 -4.62 1.07
C CYS A 38 -7.98 -6.04 1.65
N ARG A 39 -8.93 -6.43 2.52
CA ARG A 39 -8.94 -7.78 3.08
C ARG A 39 -9.07 -8.91 2.08
N LYS A 40 -10.00 -8.75 1.13
CA LYS A 40 -10.22 -9.75 0.07
C LYS A 40 -9.05 -9.82 -0.91
N TRP A 41 -8.42 -8.68 -1.20
CA TRP A 41 -7.37 -8.60 -2.21
C TRP A 41 -6.03 -9.14 -1.71
N SER A 42 -5.58 -8.72 -0.52
CA SER A 42 -4.28 -9.17 0.02
C SER A 42 -4.35 -10.52 0.75
N GLY A 43 -5.54 -11.09 0.93
CA GLY A 43 -5.75 -12.31 1.72
C GLY A 43 -5.56 -12.09 3.23
N GLY A 44 -5.61 -10.84 3.70
CA GLY A 44 -5.34 -10.46 5.09
C GLY A 44 -5.45 -8.95 5.27
N VAL A 45 -4.72 -8.34 6.18
CA VAL A 45 -4.59 -6.87 6.18
C VAL A 45 -3.82 -6.40 4.94
N PHE A 46 -4.06 -5.18 4.46
CA PHE A 46 -3.20 -4.59 3.42
C PHE A 46 -2.23 -3.62 4.09
N MET A 47 -0.98 -4.08 4.22
CA MET A 47 0.10 -3.32 4.84
C MET A 47 0.94 -2.67 3.74
N THR A 48 1.12 -1.36 3.81
CA THR A 48 1.70 -0.57 2.74
C THR A 48 2.67 0.48 3.23
N VAL A 49 3.55 0.89 2.33
CA VAL A 49 4.33 2.12 2.44
C VAL A 49 3.95 3.05 1.29
N GLU A 50 3.91 4.35 1.56
CA GLU A 50 3.69 5.36 0.54
C GLU A 50 4.94 5.53 -0.32
N CYS A 51 4.75 5.66 -1.63
CA CYS A 51 5.84 5.85 -2.59
C CYS A 51 5.63 7.11 -3.42
N ASP A 52 6.72 7.86 -3.61
CA ASP A 52 6.79 8.96 -4.56
C ASP A 52 6.73 8.41 -6.00
N SER A 53 7.33 7.24 -6.23
CA SER A 53 7.26 6.55 -7.52
C SER A 53 7.45 5.04 -7.39
N VAL A 54 6.86 4.30 -8.33
CA VAL A 54 7.08 2.86 -8.52
C VAL A 54 7.24 2.61 -10.03
N ALA A 55 8.34 1.97 -10.41
CA ALA A 55 8.64 1.58 -11.77
C ALA A 55 8.68 0.05 -11.87
N PHE A 56 8.03 -0.52 -12.90
CA PHE A 56 8.08 -1.94 -13.19
C PHE A 56 9.12 -2.21 -14.27
N ALA A 57 9.92 -3.26 -14.09
CA ALA A 57 10.94 -3.64 -15.08
C ALA A 57 10.31 -4.18 -16.39
N ASP A 58 9.17 -4.88 -16.25
CA ASP A 58 8.31 -5.36 -17.33
C ASP A 58 6.87 -5.45 -16.81
N GLU A 59 5.90 -5.17 -17.67
CA GLU A 59 4.48 -5.16 -17.36
C GLU A 59 3.73 -6.37 -17.95
N ALA A 60 4.38 -7.28 -18.68
CA ALA A 60 3.72 -8.40 -19.35
C ALA A 60 2.88 -9.29 -18.40
N SER A 61 3.38 -9.51 -17.17
CA SER A 61 2.71 -10.29 -16.12
C SER A 61 1.93 -9.43 -15.12
N LEU A 62 1.89 -8.11 -15.31
CA LEU A 62 1.17 -7.18 -14.44
C LEU A 62 -0.32 -7.18 -14.79
N GLY A 63 -1.15 -7.34 -13.77
CA GLY A 63 -2.60 -7.21 -13.85
C GLY A 63 -3.03 -5.93 -13.17
N ILE A 64 -4.01 -5.24 -13.75
CA ILE A 64 -4.59 -4.02 -13.20
C ILE A 64 -6.09 -4.27 -13.00
N TYR A 65 -6.56 -4.04 -11.78
CA TYR A 65 -7.97 -4.09 -11.43
C TYR A 65 -8.43 -2.73 -10.90
N ARG A 66 -9.29 -2.04 -11.65
CA ARG A 66 -9.93 -0.79 -11.22
C ARG A 66 -10.93 -1.11 -10.12
N SER A 67 -10.55 -0.81 -8.89
CA SER A 67 -11.30 -1.23 -7.69
C SER A 67 -12.30 -0.19 -7.19
N SER A 68 -12.18 1.04 -7.67
CA SER A 68 -13.12 2.15 -7.45
C SER A 68 -12.98 3.18 -8.59
N ASP A 69 -13.78 4.24 -8.55
CA ASP A 69 -13.71 5.35 -9.53
C ASP A 69 -12.38 6.12 -9.50
N TYR A 70 -11.61 5.98 -8.40
CA TYR A 70 -10.36 6.71 -8.19
C TYR A 70 -9.14 5.79 -8.04
N GLY A 71 -9.31 4.54 -7.62
CA GLY A 71 -8.20 3.67 -7.21
C GLY A 71 -8.12 2.34 -7.96
N GLU A 72 -6.92 1.95 -8.35
CA GLU A 72 -6.63 0.67 -9.00
C GLU A 72 -5.60 -0.16 -8.24
N ARG A 73 -5.68 -1.48 -8.46
CA ARG A 73 -4.92 -2.52 -7.76
C ARG A 73 -4.08 -3.29 -8.77
N LEU A 74 -2.77 -3.24 -8.59
CA LEU A 74 -1.78 -3.87 -9.41
C LEU A 74 -1.31 -5.17 -8.76
N PHE A 75 -1.37 -6.27 -9.50
CA PHE A 75 -1.08 -7.61 -8.99
C PHE A 75 -0.36 -8.45 -10.04
N CYS A 76 0.29 -9.54 -9.62
CA CYS A 76 0.86 -10.49 -10.56
C CYS A 76 -0.22 -11.42 -11.11
N ARG A 77 -0.37 -11.50 -12.44
CA ARG A 77 -1.32 -12.41 -13.11
C ARG A 77 -0.94 -13.88 -13.01
N VAL A 78 0.31 -14.19 -12.63
CA VAL A 78 0.83 -15.55 -12.55
C VAL A 78 0.62 -16.14 -11.15
N CYS A 79 1.06 -15.45 -10.09
CA CYS A 79 0.99 -15.95 -8.73
C CYS A 79 -0.05 -15.26 -7.83
N GLY A 80 -0.71 -14.21 -8.31
CA GLY A 80 -1.74 -13.48 -7.55
C GLY A 80 -1.21 -12.52 -6.48
N SER A 81 0.11 -12.35 -6.32
CA SER A 81 0.67 -11.39 -5.35
C SER A 81 0.10 -9.98 -5.57
N SER A 82 -0.45 -9.38 -4.51
CA SER A 82 -0.82 -7.96 -4.47
C SER A 82 0.45 -7.10 -4.39
N LEU A 83 0.57 -6.10 -5.26
CA LEU A 83 1.79 -5.30 -5.40
C LEU A 83 1.57 -3.84 -5.03
N VAL A 84 0.69 -3.12 -5.74
CA VAL A 84 0.52 -1.68 -5.55
C VAL A 84 -0.94 -1.32 -5.61
N TRP A 85 -1.42 -0.51 -4.68
CA TRP A 85 -2.61 0.29 -4.91
C TRP A 85 -2.17 1.69 -5.38
N ARG A 86 -2.82 2.25 -6.39
CA ARG A 86 -2.54 3.63 -6.81
C ARG A 86 -3.81 4.38 -7.21
N MET A 87 -3.75 5.69 -7.11
CA MET A 87 -4.76 6.55 -7.74
C MET A 87 -4.63 6.46 -9.27
N GLN A 88 -5.76 6.51 -9.98
CA GLN A 88 -5.78 6.44 -11.45
C GLN A 88 -5.13 7.66 -12.11
N ASP A 89 -5.10 8.80 -11.43
CA ASP A 89 -4.39 10.01 -11.88
C ASP A 89 -2.88 9.98 -11.58
N GLY A 90 -2.38 8.90 -10.94
CA GLY A 90 -0.98 8.74 -10.57
C GLY A 90 -0.53 9.57 -9.37
N SER A 91 -1.43 10.27 -8.68
CA SER A 91 -1.09 11.18 -7.58
C SER A 91 -0.58 10.47 -6.31
N ALA A 92 -0.92 9.20 -6.12
CA ALA A 92 -0.53 8.44 -4.93
C ALA A 92 -0.28 6.97 -5.25
N HIS A 93 0.76 6.41 -4.62
CA HIS A 93 1.12 5.00 -4.70
C HIS A 93 1.29 4.42 -3.29
N ALA A 94 0.58 3.34 -3.00
CA ALA A 94 0.74 2.55 -1.79
C ALA A 94 1.28 1.17 -2.20
N LEU A 95 2.59 0.98 -2.00
CA LEU A 95 3.28 -0.26 -2.29
C LEU A 95 3.08 -1.24 -1.14
N ALA A 96 2.71 -2.46 -1.48
CA ALA A 96 2.52 -3.51 -0.49
C ALA A 96 3.86 -3.92 0.12
N LEU A 97 3.98 -3.89 1.45
CA LEU A 97 5.25 -4.19 2.12
C LEU A 97 5.76 -5.59 1.80
N GLN A 98 4.87 -6.56 1.64
CA GLN A 98 5.25 -7.94 1.30
C GLN A 98 5.86 -8.08 -0.09
N ALA A 99 5.76 -7.05 -0.94
CA ALA A 99 6.42 -7.04 -2.24
C ALA A 99 7.87 -6.53 -2.16
N LEU A 100 8.29 -5.89 -1.07
CA LEU A 100 9.66 -5.41 -0.90
C LEU A 100 10.62 -6.56 -0.60
N ASP A 101 11.79 -6.54 -1.24
CA ASP A 101 12.84 -7.52 -0.92
C ASP A 101 13.48 -7.24 0.46
N ASP A 102 13.55 -5.96 0.85
CA ASP A 102 14.04 -5.50 2.16
C ASP A 102 13.01 -4.56 2.82
N GLN A 103 12.52 -4.97 3.99
CA GLN A 103 11.56 -4.23 4.81
C GLN A 103 12.23 -3.56 6.02
N SER A 104 13.56 -3.60 6.11
CA SER A 104 14.30 -3.05 7.24
C SER A 104 14.13 -1.52 7.35
N GLY A 105 14.08 -1.05 8.60
CA GLY A 105 13.94 0.36 8.93
C GLY A 105 12.54 0.95 8.70
N ILE A 106 11.54 0.15 8.31
CA ILE A 106 10.16 0.60 8.16
C ILE A 106 9.41 0.38 9.48
N ALA A 107 8.75 1.43 9.97
CA ALA A 107 7.96 1.38 11.20
C ALA A 107 6.46 1.38 10.88
N LEU A 108 5.68 0.49 11.50
CA LEU A 108 4.22 0.53 11.42
C LEU A 108 3.69 1.67 12.30
N THR A 109 3.13 2.72 11.68
CA THR A 109 2.70 3.94 12.39
C THR A 109 1.19 4.16 12.35
N SER A 110 0.46 3.58 11.40
CA SER A 110 -0.96 3.87 11.21
C SER A 110 -1.84 2.68 10.83
N GLU A 111 -3.10 2.76 11.23
CA GLU A 111 -4.19 1.85 10.86
C GLU A 111 -5.41 2.68 10.42
N ILE A 112 -5.96 2.42 9.23
CA ILE A 112 -7.14 3.09 8.69
C ILE A 112 -8.28 2.08 8.47
N PHE A 113 -9.52 2.58 8.45
CA PHE A 113 -10.73 1.75 8.45
C PHE A 113 -10.78 0.81 9.67
N ILE A 114 -10.33 1.30 10.82
CA ILE A 114 -10.20 0.49 12.05
C ILE A 114 -11.54 -0.10 12.52
N ASP A 115 -12.65 0.58 12.21
CA ASP A 115 -14.02 0.17 12.44
C ASP A 115 -14.45 -1.05 11.60
N GLU A 116 -13.76 -1.33 10.50
CA GLU A 116 -13.94 -2.56 9.71
C GLU A 116 -13.02 -3.71 10.13
N LYS A 117 -12.13 -3.50 11.10
CA LYS A 117 -11.16 -4.52 11.56
C LYS A 117 -11.88 -5.68 12.25
N PRO A 118 -11.76 -6.94 11.77
CA PRO A 118 -12.22 -8.10 12.50
C PRO A 118 -11.63 -8.19 13.92
N SER A 119 -12.40 -8.74 14.85
CA SER A 119 -12.03 -8.82 16.27
C SER A 119 -10.98 -9.89 16.58
N PHE A 120 -10.69 -10.81 15.66
CA PHE A 120 -9.79 -11.95 15.90
C PHE A 120 -8.29 -11.62 15.76
N TYR A 121 -7.92 -10.37 15.46
CA TYR A 121 -6.51 -9.94 15.41
C TYR A 121 -6.29 -8.48 15.86
N ALA A 122 -5.06 -8.17 16.25
CA ALA A 122 -4.55 -6.83 16.52
C ALA A 122 -3.03 -6.78 16.31
N PHE A 123 -2.48 -5.61 15.99
CA PHE A 123 -1.03 -5.39 16.03
C PHE A 123 -0.56 -5.12 17.46
N ALA A 124 0.68 -5.51 17.75
CA ALA A 124 1.24 -5.43 19.10
C ALA A 124 1.73 -4.02 19.47
N ASN A 125 2.09 -3.19 18.49
CA ASN A 125 2.52 -1.82 18.72
C ASN A 125 1.34 -0.84 18.69
N GLU A 126 1.52 0.30 19.36
CA GLU A 126 0.60 1.42 19.22
C GLU A 126 0.76 2.07 17.85
N THR A 127 -0.37 2.49 17.28
CA THR A 127 -0.50 3.11 15.96
C THR A 127 -1.53 4.22 16.03
N ARG A 128 -1.43 5.20 15.13
CA ARG A 128 -2.53 6.13 14.87
C ARG A 128 -3.66 5.38 14.18
N LYS A 129 -4.85 5.37 14.79
CA LYS A 129 -6.04 4.70 14.24
C LYS A 129 -7.03 5.72 13.70
N MET A 130 -7.61 5.44 12.53
CA MET A 130 -8.69 6.22 11.93
C MET A 130 -9.80 5.29 11.47
N THR A 131 -11.05 5.68 11.73
CA THR A 131 -12.23 5.07 11.12
C THR A 131 -12.26 5.35 9.61
N GLY A 132 -13.06 4.59 8.87
CA GLY A 132 -13.29 4.85 7.45
C GLY A 132 -13.80 6.27 7.20
N ALA A 133 -14.74 6.74 8.03
CA ALA A 133 -15.28 8.09 7.92
C ALA A 133 -14.21 9.18 8.14
N GLU A 134 -13.40 9.06 9.19
CA GLU A 134 -12.31 10.01 9.47
C GLU A 134 -11.26 10.02 8.35
N PHE A 135 -10.92 8.83 7.81
CA PHE A 135 -9.96 8.73 6.72
C PHE A 135 -10.48 9.40 5.44
N ILE A 136 -11.72 9.10 5.05
CA ILE A 136 -12.33 9.69 3.85
C ILE A 136 -12.43 11.21 3.98
N ALA A 137 -12.86 11.73 5.13
CA ALA A 137 -12.88 13.16 5.41
C ALA A 137 -11.50 13.81 5.23
N ALA A 138 -10.45 13.17 5.76
CA ALA A 138 -9.09 13.68 5.68
C ALA A 138 -8.53 13.72 4.23
N VAL A 139 -8.90 12.76 3.37
CA VAL A 139 -8.37 12.69 1.99
C VAL A 139 -9.23 13.45 0.97
N THR A 140 -10.51 13.66 1.25
CA THR A 140 -11.43 14.40 0.35
C THR A 140 -11.56 15.87 0.71
N GLY A 141 -11.17 16.27 1.92
CA GLY A 141 -11.39 17.61 2.45
C GLY A 141 -12.84 17.87 2.89
N GLU A 142 -13.72 16.86 2.88
CA GLU A 142 -15.07 16.96 3.45
C GLU A 142 -15.00 16.82 4.98
N GLY A 143 -14.91 17.96 5.67
CA GLY A 143 -14.85 18.01 7.14
C GLY A 143 -14.16 19.24 7.74
N ALA A 144 -13.90 20.28 6.95
CA ALA A 144 -13.47 21.60 7.41
C ALA A 144 -14.63 22.60 7.37
#